data_AF-A0A948KEH2-F1
#
_entry.id   AF-A0A948KEH2-F1
#
_cell.length_a   1.000
_cell.length_b   1.000
_cell.length_c   1.000
_cell.angle_alpha   90.00
_cell.angle_beta   90.00
_cell.angle_gamma   90.00
#
_symmetry.space_group_name_H-M   'P 1'
#
loop_
_entity.id
_entity.type
_entity.pdbx_description
1 polymer ?
#
loop_
_entity_poly.entity_id
_entity_poly.type
_entity_poly.pdbx_seq_one_letter_code
_entity_poly.pdbx_strand_id
1 'polypeptide(L)'
;MTVELDYMEYANDAAAQAAYVSSKPFSYTLEENYESGLDHYRIIFGMGGNSEKVAQEFQLSSGITCGKISAYLKKVGNPADNVTCRVETDAAGKPSGNLVHANATKSIAGSGISGAGDWANFEFAATFSLSSGTVYHIVILRSGARDTNNYYGWGNSEVAGSYPDGSLEYSNNGVWDNLLASDGYFRIYSAAVALQCYSESGVVQQGTYSLAVAANSPDALNQTLIRTIGAPIDLSGMGGAYLYIRTTLRTGSNIKIGIHDSGGVTTEITPNVAATGAWQKVEWVLTGVADADKDAIDQIIITIVNADASEIFFLDNIYAIAPVNVTVEPDPLSVSSSLPAPSITEGQGVTISADPFSISASIPQVEVATGIASFATLASIPNSQKDFMCVITPKKRYTAWTKTGGQTNVYQMSWANLFLAS
;
A
#
# COMPACT_ATOMS: atom_id res chain seq x y z
N MET A 1 19.15 -18.26 7.39
CA MET A 1 17.83 -18.82 7.01
C MET A 1 17.09 -17.74 6.25
N THR A 2 16.39 -18.11 5.19
CA THR A 2 15.54 -17.22 4.40
C THR A 2 14.11 -17.76 4.42
N VAL A 3 13.13 -16.87 4.52
CA VAL A 3 11.70 -17.22 4.43
C VAL A 3 11.11 -16.45 3.27
N GLU A 4 10.54 -17.15 2.30
CA GLU A 4 9.91 -16.54 1.14
C GLU A 4 8.54 -15.98 1.52
N LEU A 5 8.25 -14.73 1.12
CA LEU A 5 6.89 -14.16 1.24
C LEU A 5 6.14 -14.24 -0.09
N ASP A 6 6.80 -13.85 -1.18
CA ASP A 6 6.24 -13.89 -2.53
C ASP A 6 7.32 -13.74 -3.61
N TYR A 7 7.40 -14.73 -4.50
CA TYR A 7 8.30 -14.69 -5.65
C TYR A 7 7.85 -13.71 -6.74
N MET A 8 6.59 -13.27 -6.75
CA MET A 8 5.98 -12.47 -7.83
C MET A 8 5.86 -13.21 -9.17
N GLU A 9 5.81 -14.54 -9.11
CA GLU A 9 5.82 -15.45 -10.27
C GLU A 9 4.40 -15.84 -10.70
N TYR A 10 3.81 -15.04 -11.58
CA TYR A 10 2.46 -15.26 -12.07
C TYR A 10 2.47 -15.61 -13.55
N ALA A 11 1.91 -16.75 -13.95
CA ALA A 11 2.01 -17.25 -15.32
C ALA A 11 1.25 -16.41 -16.38
N ASN A 12 0.34 -15.54 -15.95
CA ASN A 12 -0.43 -14.64 -16.80
C ASN A 12 -1.07 -13.53 -15.95
N ASP A 13 -1.61 -12.52 -16.63
CA ASP A 13 -2.27 -11.37 -15.98
C ASP A 13 -3.44 -11.78 -15.09
N ALA A 14 -4.25 -12.74 -15.51
CA ALA A 14 -5.39 -13.19 -14.70
C ALA A 14 -4.93 -13.78 -13.35
N ALA A 15 -3.81 -14.53 -13.34
CA ALA A 15 -3.21 -15.04 -12.12
C ALA A 15 -2.65 -13.92 -11.24
N ALA A 16 -1.96 -12.94 -11.82
CA ALA A 16 -1.43 -11.78 -11.08
C ALA A 16 -2.56 -10.97 -10.43
N GLN A 17 -3.62 -10.68 -11.19
CA GLN A 17 -4.77 -9.89 -10.75
C GLN A 17 -5.67 -10.61 -9.75
N ALA A 18 -5.69 -11.95 -9.79
CA ALA A 18 -6.33 -12.76 -8.76
C ALA A 18 -5.51 -12.78 -7.45
N ALA A 19 -4.18 -12.75 -7.55
CA ALA A 19 -3.29 -12.74 -6.40
C ALA A 19 -3.21 -11.36 -5.72
N TYR A 20 -3.10 -10.29 -6.49
CA TYR A 20 -3.04 -8.91 -6.02
C TYR A 20 -4.28 -8.14 -6.48
N VAL A 21 -5.22 -7.95 -5.56
CA VAL A 21 -6.50 -7.30 -5.84
C VAL A 21 -6.41 -5.81 -5.53
N SER A 22 -6.78 -4.97 -6.50
CA SER A 22 -6.87 -3.52 -6.32
C SER A 22 -8.05 -3.14 -5.43
N SER A 23 -7.82 -2.23 -4.48
CA SER A 23 -8.90 -1.69 -3.64
C SER A 23 -9.87 -0.80 -4.42
N LYS A 24 -9.42 -0.24 -5.55
CA LYS A 24 -10.27 0.53 -6.46
C LYS A 24 -9.72 0.46 -7.90
N PRO A 25 -9.96 -0.63 -8.64
CA PRO A 25 -9.34 -0.84 -9.96
C PRO A 25 -9.71 0.23 -10.98
N PHE A 26 -10.82 0.94 -10.79
CA PHE A 26 -11.34 1.93 -11.73
C PHE A 26 -11.56 3.31 -11.12
N SER A 27 -11.25 4.32 -11.93
CA SER A 27 -11.76 5.69 -11.78
C SER A 27 -12.99 5.86 -12.64
N TYR A 28 -13.88 6.76 -12.22
CA TYR A 28 -15.14 7.00 -12.92
C TYR A 28 -15.29 8.47 -13.29
N THR A 29 -15.48 8.73 -14.58
CA THR A 29 -15.78 10.07 -15.11
C THR A 29 -17.24 10.10 -15.55
N LEU A 30 -17.98 11.14 -15.18
CA LEU A 30 -19.38 11.30 -15.59
C LEU A 30 -19.44 11.65 -17.08
N GLU A 31 -20.18 10.87 -17.86
CA GLU A 31 -20.27 11.02 -19.33
C GLU A 31 -21.66 11.47 -19.78
N GLU A 32 -22.70 10.92 -19.15
CA GLU A 32 -24.09 11.19 -19.51
C GLU A 32 -24.94 11.22 -18.24
N ASN A 33 -25.91 12.13 -18.17
CA ASN A 33 -26.77 12.24 -17.00
C ASN A 33 -28.10 12.93 -17.28
N TYR A 34 -29.06 12.62 -16.43
CA TYR A 34 -30.27 13.40 -16.27
C TYR A 34 -30.65 13.51 -14.80
N GLU A 35 -30.70 14.74 -14.27
CA GLU A 35 -30.79 15.00 -12.82
C GLU A 35 -31.72 16.16 -12.45
N SER A 36 -32.60 16.60 -13.36
CA SER A 36 -33.35 17.84 -13.16
C SER A 36 -34.46 17.70 -12.10
N GLY A 37 -34.43 18.55 -11.06
CA GLY A 37 -35.53 18.67 -10.08
C GLY A 37 -35.73 17.45 -9.18
N LEU A 38 -34.69 17.01 -8.46
CA LEU A 38 -34.62 15.78 -7.63
C LEU A 38 -35.70 15.61 -6.53
N ASP A 39 -36.62 16.55 -6.39
CA ASP A 39 -37.77 16.44 -5.49
C ASP A 39 -39.05 16.44 -6.34
N HIS A 40 -39.69 15.27 -6.47
CA HIS A 40 -41.08 15.02 -6.05
C HIS A 40 -41.70 13.75 -6.67
N TYR A 41 -41.34 13.37 -7.89
CA TYR A 41 -41.98 12.24 -8.59
C TYR A 41 -41.13 10.96 -8.59
N ARG A 42 -41.81 9.81 -8.49
CA ARG A 42 -41.17 8.49 -8.48
C ARG A 42 -42.03 7.47 -9.23
N ILE A 43 -41.42 6.71 -10.13
CA ILE A 43 -42.02 5.49 -10.65
C ILE A 43 -41.79 4.36 -9.64
N ILE A 44 -42.89 3.75 -9.20
CA ILE A 44 -42.87 2.65 -8.21
C ILE A 44 -42.66 1.33 -8.93
N PHE A 45 -41.73 0.52 -8.43
CA PHE A 45 -41.50 -0.83 -8.92
C PHE A 45 -41.32 -1.82 -7.77
N GLY A 46 -41.65 -3.08 -8.05
CA GLY A 46 -41.58 -4.14 -7.07
C GLY A 46 -42.73 -4.17 -6.06
N MET A 47 -43.67 -3.21 -6.10
CA MET A 47 -44.88 -3.24 -5.28
C MET A 47 -45.91 -4.21 -5.86
N GLY A 48 -46.66 -4.92 -5.02
CA GLY A 48 -47.77 -5.76 -5.46
C GLY A 48 -48.83 -4.95 -6.21
N GLY A 49 -49.09 -5.29 -7.49
CA GLY A 49 -50.04 -4.59 -8.35
C GLY A 49 -49.44 -3.44 -9.20
N ASN A 50 -48.15 -3.14 -9.05
CA ASN A 50 -47.42 -2.12 -9.81
C ASN A 50 -46.37 -2.75 -10.73
N SER A 51 -45.52 -1.93 -11.35
CA SER A 51 -44.41 -2.33 -12.23
C SER A 51 -43.48 -3.36 -11.58
N GLU A 52 -43.09 -4.39 -12.32
CA GLU A 52 -42.10 -5.39 -11.93
C GLU A 52 -40.69 -4.82 -12.08
N LYS A 53 -40.48 -4.14 -13.21
CA LYS A 53 -39.24 -3.52 -13.63
C LYS A 53 -39.55 -2.20 -14.31
N VAL A 54 -38.57 -1.32 -14.31
CA VAL A 54 -38.62 0.02 -14.89
C VAL A 54 -37.35 0.24 -15.69
N ALA A 55 -37.42 1.05 -16.74
CA ALA A 55 -36.29 1.30 -17.60
C ALA A 55 -36.18 2.77 -18.01
N GLN A 56 -34.97 3.23 -18.24
CA GLN A 56 -34.70 4.50 -18.91
C GLN A 56 -33.95 4.20 -20.21
N GLU A 57 -34.54 4.63 -21.33
CA GLU A 57 -33.87 4.69 -22.62
C GLU A 57 -32.81 5.80 -22.61
N PHE A 58 -31.66 5.52 -23.20
CA PHE A 58 -30.62 6.52 -23.40
C PHE A 58 -29.78 6.26 -24.65
N GLN A 59 -29.15 7.34 -25.12
CA GLN A 59 -28.21 7.31 -26.22
C GLN A 59 -27.00 8.19 -25.89
N LEU A 60 -25.80 7.67 -26.13
CA LEU A 60 -24.57 8.41 -25.84
C LEU A 60 -24.14 9.27 -27.03
N SER A 61 -23.70 10.50 -26.72
CA SER A 61 -23.10 11.42 -27.70
C SER A 61 -21.70 10.98 -28.15
N SER A 62 -21.01 10.16 -27.37
CA SER A 62 -19.71 9.56 -27.71
C SER A 62 -19.61 8.13 -27.17
N GLY A 63 -18.75 7.30 -27.76
CA GLY A 63 -18.54 5.93 -27.28
C GLY A 63 -17.70 5.92 -26.01
N ILE A 64 -18.05 5.08 -25.04
CA ILE A 64 -17.37 5.01 -23.74
C ILE A 64 -17.06 3.57 -23.34
N THR A 65 -16.07 3.41 -22.46
CA THR A 65 -15.87 2.19 -21.67
C THR A 65 -16.63 2.35 -20.36
N CYS A 66 -17.86 1.85 -20.28
CA CYS A 66 -18.72 1.98 -19.10
C CYS A 66 -18.26 1.06 -17.97
N GLY A 67 -18.27 1.57 -16.73
CA GLY A 67 -18.00 0.76 -15.54
C GLY A 67 -18.87 1.07 -14.32
N LYS A 68 -19.70 2.12 -14.39
CA LYS A 68 -20.65 2.45 -13.32
C LYS A 68 -21.88 3.16 -13.88
N ILE A 69 -23.05 2.81 -13.35
CA ILE A 69 -24.28 3.57 -13.52
C ILE A 69 -24.80 3.95 -12.14
N SER A 70 -25.38 5.13 -12.00
CA SER A 70 -26.12 5.51 -10.80
C SER A 70 -27.57 5.81 -11.16
N ALA A 71 -28.48 5.41 -10.28
CA ALA A 71 -29.91 5.74 -10.37
C ALA A 71 -30.35 6.36 -9.05
N TYR A 72 -31.21 7.38 -9.09
CA TYR A 72 -31.74 8.01 -7.88
C TYR A 72 -32.88 7.16 -7.31
N LEU A 73 -32.57 6.32 -6.31
CA LEU A 73 -33.47 5.29 -5.81
C LEU A 73 -33.89 5.56 -4.36
N LYS A 74 -35.10 5.12 -4.03
CA LYS A 74 -35.63 5.09 -2.68
C LYS A 74 -36.22 3.72 -2.37
N LYS A 75 -36.08 3.26 -1.12
CA LYS A 75 -36.84 2.11 -0.60
C LYS A 75 -38.04 2.54 0.23
N VAL A 76 -39.06 1.69 0.26
CA VAL A 76 -40.19 1.75 1.20
C VAL A 76 -40.22 0.45 1.99
N GLY A 77 -40.41 0.56 3.31
CA GLY A 77 -40.34 -0.59 4.22
C GLY A 77 -38.91 -1.10 4.43
N ASN A 78 -38.79 -2.42 4.60
CA ASN A 78 -37.53 -3.13 4.80
C ASN A 78 -37.38 -4.30 3.80
N PRO A 79 -37.20 -4.01 2.50
CA PRO A 79 -36.91 -5.06 1.52
C PRO A 79 -35.67 -5.86 1.93
N ALA A 80 -35.81 -7.19 1.97
CA ALA A 80 -34.73 -8.13 2.28
C ALA A 80 -34.03 -8.68 1.02
N ASP A 81 -34.51 -8.28 -0.15
CA ASP A 81 -33.94 -8.67 -1.44
C ASP A 81 -33.04 -7.59 -2.03
N ASN A 82 -32.55 -7.81 -3.24
CA ASN A 82 -31.64 -6.91 -3.91
C ASN A 82 -32.37 -6.07 -4.98
N VAL A 83 -31.81 -4.89 -5.25
CA VAL A 83 -32.09 -4.13 -6.48
C VAL A 83 -31.01 -4.46 -7.48
N THR A 84 -31.40 -4.75 -8.72
CA THR A 84 -30.51 -5.08 -9.83
C THR A 84 -30.64 -4.01 -10.91
N CYS A 85 -29.49 -3.48 -11.33
CA CYS A 85 -29.35 -2.68 -12.54
C CYS A 85 -28.79 -3.55 -13.66
N ARG A 86 -29.38 -3.43 -14.85
CA ARG A 86 -28.92 -4.05 -16.09
C ARG A 86 -28.79 -2.97 -17.16
N VAL A 87 -27.82 -3.11 -18.06
CA VAL A 87 -27.82 -2.37 -19.33
C VAL A 87 -28.19 -3.34 -20.43
N GLU A 88 -29.34 -3.09 -21.05
CA GLU A 88 -29.91 -3.94 -22.08
C GLU A 88 -29.83 -3.28 -23.46
N THR A 89 -29.76 -4.10 -24.50
CA THR A 89 -29.84 -3.60 -25.89
C THR A 89 -31.28 -3.19 -26.22
N ASP A 90 -31.44 -2.34 -27.23
CA ASP A 90 -32.75 -1.96 -27.75
C ASP A 90 -33.44 -3.06 -28.58
N ALA A 91 -34.77 -3.08 -28.53
CA ALA A 91 -35.67 -3.84 -29.38
C ALA A 91 -36.89 -2.97 -29.77
N ALA A 92 -36.71 -2.11 -30.77
CA ALA A 92 -37.73 -1.20 -31.30
C ALA A 92 -38.19 -0.15 -30.28
N GLY A 93 -37.21 0.50 -29.64
CA GLY A 93 -37.41 1.53 -28.62
C GLY A 93 -37.86 0.97 -27.28
N LYS A 94 -37.47 -0.27 -26.94
CA LYS A 94 -37.85 -0.99 -25.70
C LYS A 94 -36.69 -1.91 -25.28
N PRO A 95 -36.50 -2.21 -23.98
CA PRO A 95 -35.46 -3.13 -23.54
C PRO A 95 -35.67 -4.53 -24.12
N SER A 96 -34.64 -5.06 -24.77
CA SER A 96 -34.70 -6.35 -25.47
C SER A 96 -34.77 -7.57 -24.55
N GLY A 97 -34.47 -7.41 -23.26
CA GLY A 97 -34.25 -8.51 -22.33
C GLY A 97 -32.81 -9.07 -22.33
N ASN A 98 -31.98 -8.67 -23.30
CA ASN A 98 -30.59 -9.11 -23.44
C ASN A 98 -29.64 -8.05 -22.91
N LEU A 99 -28.63 -8.47 -22.13
CA LEU A 99 -27.56 -7.57 -21.70
C LEU A 99 -26.72 -7.14 -22.90
N VAL A 100 -26.27 -5.88 -22.91
CA VAL A 100 -25.28 -5.40 -23.88
C VAL A 100 -23.93 -6.12 -23.73
N HIS A 101 -23.61 -6.57 -22.51
CA HIS A 101 -22.41 -7.33 -22.19
C HIS A 101 -22.65 -8.21 -20.95
N ALA A 102 -21.91 -9.31 -20.78
CA ALA A 102 -22.05 -10.20 -19.62
C ALA A 102 -21.85 -9.47 -18.27
N ASN A 103 -20.99 -8.44 -18.25
CA ASN A 103 -20.73 -7.60 -17.07
C ASN A 103 -21.74 -6.47 -16.87
N ALA A 104 -22.67 -6.25 -17.80
CA ALA A 104 -23.61 -5.15 -17.76
C ALA A 104 -24.79 -5.38 -16.80
N THR A 105 -24.51 -5.97 -15.65
CA THR A 105 -25.47 -6.26 -14.59
C THR A 105 -24.81 -6.14 -13.22
N LYS A 106 -25.52 -5.54 -12.27
CA LYS A 106 -25.06 -5.41 -10.88
C LYS A 106 -26.25 -5.39 -9.92
N SER A 107 -26.15 -6.19 -8.86
CA SER A 107 -27.10 -6.14 -7.75
C SER A 107 -26.48 -5.47 -6.53
N ILE A 108 -27.30 -4.69 -5.82
CA ILE A 108 -26.99 -4.13 -4.50
C ILE A 108 -28.09 -4.54 -3.52
N ALA A 109 -27.73 -4.72 -2.26
CA ALA A 109 -28.69 -5.10 -1.23
C ALA A 109 -29.74 -4.00 -1.06
N GLY A 110 -31.03 -4.39 -0.98
CA GLY A 110 -32.14 -3.46 -0.73
C GLY A 110 -31.99 -2.68 0.57
N SER A 111 -31.32 -3.27 1.56
CA SER A 111 -30.95 -2.62 2.82
C SER A 111 -29.98 -1.43 2.63
N GLY A 112 -29.20 -1.41 1.55
CA GLY A 112 -28.28 -0.33 1.19
C GLY A 112 -28.95 0.84 0.45
N ILE A 113 -30.23 0.73 0.10
CA ILE A 113 -30.98 1.82 -0.54
C ILE A 113 -31.49 2.80 0.51
N SER A 114 -31.35 4.10 0.27
CA SER A 114 -31.85 5.16 1.17
C SER A 114 -33.38 5.14 1.28
N GLY A 115 -33.91 5.32 2.50
CA GLY A 115 -35.34 5.56 2.72
C GLY A 115 -35.78 6.99 2.38
N ALA A 116 -34.85 7.93 2.29
CA ALA A 116 -35.12 9.31 1.88
C ALA A 116 -35.09 9.47 0.35
N GLY A 117 -34.35 8.60 -0.34
CA GLY A 117 -33.96 8.78 -1.74
C GLY A 117 -32.52 9.25 -1.81
N ASP A 118 -31.69 8.55 -2.57
CA ASP A 118 -30.29 8.92 -2.83
C ASP A 118 -29.78 8.22 -4.11
N TRP A 119 -28.62 8.63 -4.59
CA TRP A 119 -27.92 7.96 -5.68
C TRP A 119 -27.44 6.58 -5.26
N ALA A 120 -28.07 5.55 -5.82
CA ALA A 120 -27.60 4.19 -5.75
C ALA A 120 -26.54 3.94 -6.84
N ASN A 121 -25.32 3.61 -6.43
CA ASN A 121 -24.20 3.36 -7.35
C ASN A 121 -24.09 1.87 -7.69
N PHE A 122 -24.19 1.55 -8.98
CA PHE A 122 -24.02 0.22 -9.55
C PHE A 122 -22.66 0.13 -10.22
N GLU A 123 -21.62 -0.20 -9.44
CA GLU A 123 -20.27 -0.46 -9.94
C GLU A 123 -20.17 -1.90 -10.47
N PHE A 124 -19.98 -2.02 -11.78
CA PHE A 124 -19.93 -3.31 -12.47
C PHE A 124 -18.62 -4.04 -12.17
N ALA A 125 -18.65 -5.38 -12.22
CA ALA A 125 -17.49 -6.21 -11.89
C ALA A 125 -16.31 -6.00 -12.85
N ALA A 126 -16.60 -5.63 -14.08
CA ALA A 126 -15.63 -5.23 -15.09
C ALA A 126 -16.31 -4.30 -16.10
N THR A 127 -15.50 -3.59 -16.88
CA THR A 127 -15.98 -2.58 -17.82
C THR A 127 -16.51 -3.21 -19.12
N PHE A 128 -17.29 -2.45 -19.88
CA PHE A 128 -17.78 -2.84 -21.20
C PHE A 128 -17.98 -1.62 -22.11
N SER A 129 -17.88 -1.82 -23.42
CA SER A 129 -18.02 -0.72 -24.38
C SER A 129 -19.50 -0.40 -24.66
N LEU A 130 -19.83 0.89 -24.70
CA LEU A 130 -21.08 1.42 -25.22
C LEU A 130 -20.77 2.33 -26.40
N SER A 131 -21.47 2.14 -27.51
CA SER A 131 -21.22 2.88 -28.74
C SER A 131 -22.00 4.19 -28.78
N SER A 132 -21.40 5.23 -29.37
CA SER A 132 -22.13 6.46 -29.67
C SER A 132 -23.31 6.19 -30.59
N GLY A 133 -24.40 6.94 -30.39
CA GLY A 133 -25.55 6.91 -31.28
C GLY A 133 -26.38 5.61 -31.23
N THR A 134 -26.04 4.68 -30.34
CA THR A 134 -26.77 3.43 -30.16
C THR A 134 -27.72 3.58 -28.97
N VAL A 135 -28.97 3.15 -29.16
CA VAL A 135 -29.98 3.15 -28.11
C VAL A 135 -29.74 1.98 -27.16
N TYR A 136 -29.71 2.28 -25.86
CA TYR A 136 -29.58 1.32 -24.78
C TYR A 136 -30.60 1.61 -23.69
N HIS A 137 -30.80 0.64 -22.80
CA HIS A 137 -31.77 0.76 -21.71
C HIS A 137 -31.13 0.46 -20.36
N ILE A 138 -31.26 1.38 -19.41
CA ILE A 138 -30.96 1.12 -18.00
C ILE A 138 -32.19 0.47 -17.39
N VAL A 139 -32.15 -0.84 -17.14
CA VAL A 139 -33.25 -1.59 -16.55
C VAL A 139 -33.00 -1.81 -15.06
N ILE A 140 -33.93 -1.34 -14.23
CA ILE A 140 -33.93 -1.54 -12.78
C ILE A 140 -35.06 -2.49 -12.39
N LEU A 141 -34.71 -3.52 -11.62
CA LEU A 141 -35.66 -4.51 -11.09
C LEU A 141 -35.24 -4.96 -9.69
N ARG A 142 -36.13 -5.65 -8.98
CA ARG A 142 -35.79 -6.35 -7.74
C ARG A 142 -35.51 -7.82 -8.01
N SER A 143 -34.74 -8.48 -7.15
CA SER A 143 -34.44 -9.92 -7.28
C SER A 143 -35.51 -10.83 -6.70
N GLY A 144 -36.36 -10.33 -5.80
CA GLY A 144 -37.45 -11.08 -5.18
C GLY A 144 -38.80 -10.89 -5.87
N ALA A 145 -39.82 -11.57 -5.34
CA ALA A 145 -41.19 -11.35 -5.77
C ALA A 145 -41.68 -9.94 -5.38
N ARG A 146 -42.73 -9.47 -6.07
CA ARG A 146 -43.41 -8.23 -5.67
C ARG A 146 -43.93 -8.30 -4.23
N ASP A 147 -43.86 -7.18 -3.53
CA ASP A 147 -44.31 -7.06 -2.14
C ASP A 147 -44.98 -5.70 -1.93
N THR A 148 -46.22 -5.72 -1.42
CA THR A 148 -47.04 -4.51 -1.21
C THR A 148 -46.47 -3.57 -0.13
N ASN A 149 -45.68 -4.08 0.82
CA ASN A 149 -45.13 -3.30 1.94
C ASN A 149 -43.65 -2.95 1.75
N ASN A 150 -42.91 -3.78 1.01
CA ASN A 150 -41.47 -3.64 0.84
C ASN A 150 -41.14 -3.50 -0.64
N TYR A 151 -40.92 -2.27 -1.12
CA TYR A 151 -40.73 -1.98 -2.54
C TYR A 151 -39.80 -0.78 -2.76
N TYR A 152 -39.60 -0.42 -4.01
CA TYR A 152 -38.65 0.63 -4.40
C TYR A 152 -39.31 1.66 -5.32
N GLY A 153 -38.70 2.83 -5.41
CA GLY A 153 -39.06 3.85 -6.37
C GLY A 153 -37.82 4.44 -7.01
N TRP A 154 -37.91 4.73 -8.31
CA TRP A 154 -36.89 5.47 -9.06
C TRP A 154 -37.38 6.90 -9.25
N GLY A 155 -36.61 7.89 -8.81
CA GLY A 155 -36.90 9.29 -9.07
C GLY A 155 -36.90 9.61 -10.56
N ASN A 156 -37.85 10.43 -10.98
CA ASN A 156 -38.05 10.78 -12.38
C ASN A 156 -38.70 12.17 -12.52
N SER A 157 -38.58 12.78 -13.70
CA SER A 157 -39.14 14.11 -13.96
C SER A 157 -40.64 14.09 -14.30
N GLU A 158 -41.31 15.21 -14.05
CA GLU A 158 -42.72 15.43 -14.44
C GLU A 158 -42.89 16.00 -15.85
N VAL A 159 -41.79 16.42 -16.49
CA VAL A 159 -41.81 17.12 -17.79
C VAL A 159 -41.33 16.18 -18.90
N ALA A 160 -42.16 16.06 -19.94
CA ALA A 160 -41.89 15.27 -21.12
C ALA A 160 -40.63 15.70 -21.87
N GLY A 161 -39.83 14.72 -22.31
CA GLY A 161 -38.74 14.93 -23.27
C GLY A 161 -37.67 15.87 -22.74
N SER A 162 -37.42 15.82 -21.43
CA SER A 162 -36.44 16.70 -20.79
C SER A 162 -35.03 16.15 -20.98
N TYR A 163 -34.88 14.83 -21.10
CA TYR A 163 -33.70 14.19 -21.65
C TYR A 163 -33.92 13.89 -23.15
N PRO A 164 -33.10 14.45 -24.06
CA PRO A 164 -33.15 14.12 -25.49
C PRO A 164 -32.90 12.62 -25.71
N ASP A 165 -33.63 12.02 -26.65
CA ASP A 165 -33.53 10.58 -26.97
C ASP A 165 -33.75 9.68 -25.73
N GLY A 166 -34.60 10.16 -24.81
CA GLY A 166 -35.00 9.51 -23.58
C GLY A 166 -36.45 9.08 -23.56
N SER A 167 -36.71 7.97 -22.89
CA SER A 167 -38.05 7.48 -22.57
C SER A 167 -37.98 6.65 -21.29
N LEU A 168 -38.72 7.07 -20.26
CA LEU A 168 -38.93 6.24 -19.08
C LEU A 168 -40.04 5.22 -19.35
N GLU A 169 -39.81 3.99 -18.93
CA GLU A 169 -40.64 2.84 -19.26
C GLU A 169 -40.89 1.96 -18.04
N TYR A 170 -41.96 1.18 -18.10
CA TYR A 170 -42.28 0.20 -17.08
C TYR A 170 -42.82 -1.09 -17.67
N SER A 171 -42.66 -2.17 -16.93
CA SER A 171 -43.23 -3.45 -17.30
C SER A 171 -44.01 -4.05 -16.16
N ASN A 172 -45.25 -4.44 -16.43
CA ASN A 172 -46.12 -5.08 -15.44
C ASN A 172 -46.12 -6.62 -15.55
N ASN A 173 -45.87 -7.18 -16.74
CA ASN A 173 -45.96 -8.62 -17.01
C ASN A 173 -44.98 -9.01 -18.14
N GLY A 174 -43.75 -8.51 -18.10
CA GLY A 174 -42.75 -8.70 -19.15
C GLY A 174 -42.96 -7.87 -20.43
N VAL A 175 -44.13 -7.27 -20.62
CA VAL A 175 -44.41 -6.27 -21.69
C VAL A 175 -44.02 -4.88 -21.23
N TRP A 176 -43.35 -4.11 -22.08
CA TRP A 176 -42.89 -2.75 -21.80
C TRP A 176 -43.86 -1.70 -22.34
N ASP A 177 -44.22 -0.74 -21.49
CA ASP A 177 -45.03 0.42 -21.81
C ASP A 177 -44.27 1.70 -21.46
N ASN A 178 -44.49 2.77 -22.23
CA ASN A 178 -43.92 4.08 -21.93
C ASN A 178 -44.63 4.73 -20.75
N LEU A 179 -43.87 5.28 -19.80
CA LEU A 179 -44.40 6.29 -18.90
C LEU A 179 -44.37 7.62 -19.63
N LEU A 180 -45.54 8.08 -20.07
CA LEU A 180 -45.67 9.32 -20.80
C LEU A 180 -45.02 10.46 -20.02
N ALA A 181 -44.26 11.27 -20.75
CA ALA A 181 -43.74 12.56 -20.30
C ALA A 181 -42.73 12.52 -19.14
N SER A 182 -41.90 11.48 -19.05
CA SER A 182 -40.96 11.35 -17.93
C SER A 182 -39.63 10.72 -18.31
N ASP A 183 -38.59 11.12 -17.59
CA ASP A 183 -37.24 10.56 -17.65
C ASP A 183 -36.79 10.23 -16.22
N GLY A 184 -36.26 9.02 -16.02
CA GLY A 184 -35.65 8.60 -14.76
C GLY A 184 -34.36 9.35 -14.49
N TYR A 185 -34.04 9.61 -13.23
CA TYR A 185 -32.78 10.25 -12.87
C TYR A 185 -31.64 9.24 -12.87
N PHE A 186 -30.66 9.48 -13.74
CA PHE A 186 -29.55 8.57 -13.94
C PHE A 186 -28.23 9.31 -14.17
N ARG A 187 -27.14 8.59 -13.97
CA ARG A 187 -25.77 8.98 -14.32
C ARG A 187 -25.05 7.79 -14.93
N ILE A 188 -24.33 8.00 -16.01
CA ILE A 188 -23.50 6.99 -16.67
C ILE A 188 -22.06 7.45 -16.61
N TYR A 189 -21.18 6.54 -16.20
CA TYR A 189 -19.77 6.84 -16.04
C TYR A 189 -18.92 5.97 -16.96
N SER A 190 -17.97 6.59 -17.65
CA SER A 190 -16.83 5.87 -18.18
C SER A 190 -15.95 5.41 -17.03
N ALA A 191 -15.17 4.37 -17.29
CA ALA A 191 -14.22 3.80 -16.38
C ALA A 191 -12.84 3.75 -17.02
N ALA A 192 -11.85 4.29 -16.31
CA ALA A 192 -10.44 4.15 -16.64
C ALA A 192 -9.77 3.33 -15.54
N VAL A 193 -8.83 2.47 -15.92
CA VAL A 193 -8.04 1.71 -14.94
C VAL A 193 -7.23 2.70 -14.10
N ALA A 194 -7.39 2.67 -12.77
CA ALA A 194 -6.64 3.50 -11.85
C ALA A 194 -5.37 2.79 -11.37
N LEU A 195 -5.52 1.56 -10.86
CA LEU A 195 -4.43 0.74 -10.36
C LEU A 195 -4.68 -0.73 -10.69
N GLN A 196 -3.75 -1.35 -11.41
CA GLN A 196 -3.84 -2.75 -11.84
C GLN A 196 -2.45 -3.38 -11.92
N CYS A 197 -2.36 -4.67 -11.63
CA CYS A 197 -1.15 -5.46 -11.84
C CYS A 197 -1.27 -6.42 -13.03
N TYR A 198 -0.11 -6.84 -13.52
CA TYR A 198 0.08 -7.71 -14.69
C TYR A 198 1.27 -8.63 -14.44
N SER A 199 1.32 -9.72 -15.19
CA SER A 199 2.51 -10.58 -15.26
C SER A 199 3.49 -10.01 -16.29
N GLU A 200 4.77 -9.92 -15.94
CA GLU A 200 5.81 -9.40 -16.84
C GLU A 200 6.94 -10.40 -16.97
N SER A 201 7.25 -10.83 -18.21
CA SER A 201 8.28 -11.84 -18.49
C SER A 201 9.59 -11.28 -19.09
N GLY A 202 9.59 -10.02 -19.55
CA GLY A 202 10.74 -9.35 -20.16
C GLY A 202 11.55 -8.50 -19.17
N VAL A 203 10.91 -8.05 -18.09
CA VAL A 203 11.55 -7.27 -17.02
C VAL A 203 11.50 -8.11 -15.74
N VAL A 204 12.55 -8.91 -15.51
CA VAL A 204 12.63 -9.85 -14.38
C VAL A 204 13.94 -9.72 -13.63
N GLN A 205 13.95 -10.05 -12.35
CA GLN A 205 15.13 -10.11 -11.49
C GLN A 205 15.39 -11.54 -10.99
N GLN A 206 14.33 -12.31 -10.74
CA GLN A 206 14.37 -13.73 -10.44
C GLN A 206 13.42 -14.49 -11.38
N GLY A 207 13.78 -15.73 -11.70
CA GLY A 207 12.90 -16.71 -12.32
C GLY A 207 12.36 -16.29 -13.68
N THR A 208 11.05 -16.37 -13.89
CA THR A 208 10.41 -16.23 -15.22
C THR A 208 9.54 -14.98 -15.33
N TYR A 209 8.92 -14.56 -14.24
CA TYR A 209 7.99 -13.43 -14.22
C TYR A 209 8.30 -12.51 -13.04
N SER A 210 7.98 -11.23 -13.23
CA SER A 210 7.83 -10.27 -12.14
C SER A 210 6.41 -9.71 -12.11
N LEU A 211 6.05 -9.02 -11.03
CA LEU A 211 4.79 -8.30 -10.93
C LEU A 211 4.97 -6.89 -11.48
N ALA A 212 4.34 -6.59 -12.62
CA ALA A 212 4.21 -5.23 -13.10
C ALA A 212 2.96 -4.58 -12.49
N VAL A 213 3.06 -3.34 -12.06
CA VAL A 213 1.95 -2.57 -11.49
C VAL A 213 1.85 -1.24 -12.22
N ALA A 214 0.72 -1.04 -12.91
CA ALA A 214 0.38 0.22 -13.54
C ALA A 214 -0.46 1.06 -12.58
N ALA A 215 0.07 2.23 -12.20
CA ALA A 215 -0.60 3.23 -11.39
C ALA A 215 -0.84 4.49 -12.24
N ASN A 216 -2.09 4.80 -12.53
CA ASN A 216 -2.48 5.93 -13.37
C ASN A 216 -2.79 7.18 -12.54
N SER A 217 -2.17 8.29 -12.90
CA SER A 217 -2.37 9.59 -12.25
C SER A 217 -3.70 10.24 -12.64
N PRO A 218 -4.33 11.00 -11.73
CA PRO A 218 -4.00 11.14 -10.31
C PRO A 218 -4.65 10.04 -9.43
N ASP A 219 -5.50 9.23 -10.03
CA ASP A 219 -6.50 8.47 -9.28
C ASP A 219 -5.94 7.27 -8.53
N ALA A 220 -4.77 6.76 -8.91
CA ALA A 220 -4.08 5.69 -8.20
C ALA A 220 -3.62 6.10 -6.79
N LEU A 221 -3.57 7.39 -6.46
CA LEU A 221 -3.08 7.87 -5.16
C LEU A 221 -3.87 7.26 -4.00
N ASN A 222 -3.15 6.75 -3.00
CA ASN A 222 -3.67 6.04 -1.82
C ASN A 222 -4.44 4.75 -2.11
N GLN A 223 -4.49 4.30 -3.37
CA GLN A 223 -5.01 2.99 -3.69
C GLN A 223 -3.99 1.90 -3.34
N THR A 224 -4.50 0.69 -3.16
CA THR A 224 -3.71 -0.45 -2.69
C THR A 224 -3.93 -1.65 -3.58
N LEU A 225 -2.87 -2.40 -3.86
CA LEU A 225 -2.97 -3.82 -4.25
C LEU A 225 -2.77 -4.66 -2.99
N ILE A 226 -3.68 -5.60 -2.74
CA ILE A 226 -3.63 -6.47 -1.57
C ILE A 226 -3.53 -7.91 -2.04
N ARG A 227 -2.50 -8.62 -1.58
CA ARG A 227 -2.41 -10.07 -1.68
C ARG A 227 -2.78 -10.70 -0.35
N THR A 228 -3.80 -11.54 -0.36
CA THR A 228 -4.16 -12.38 0.78
C THR A 228 -3.37 -13.68 0.73
N ILE A 229 -2.74 -14.04 1.85
CA ILE A 229 -1.97 -15.26 2.02
C ILE A 229 -2.85 -16.28 2.76
N GLY A 230 -3.21 -17.37 2.07
CA GLY A 230 -4.13 -18.37 2.63
C GLY A 230 -3.57 -19.15 3.82
N ALA A 231 -2.25 -19.30 3.91
CA ALA A 231 -1.55 -19.90 5.03
C ALA A 231 -0.59 -18.86 5.62
N PRO A 232 -0.88 -18.29 6.81
CA PRO A 232 -0.06 -17.23 7.38
C PRO A 232 1.41 -17.63 7.50
N ILE A 233 2.29 -16.67 7.23
CA ILE A 233 3.76 -16.86 7.24
C ILE A 233 4.31 -16.35 8.56
N ASP A 234 5.05 -17.20 9.26
CA ASP A 234 5.74 -16.84 10.51
C ASP A 234 7.13 -16.26 10.20
N LEU A 235 7.32 -14.99 10.54
CA LEU A 235 8.59 -14.26 10.44
C LEU A 235 9.20 -13.97 11.83
N SER A 236 8.75 -14.64 12.88
CA SER A 236 9.32 -14.54 14.22
C SER A 236 10.84 -14.75 14.19
N GLY A 237 11.57 -13.88 14.88
CA GLY A 237 13.03 -13.92 14.93
C GLY A 237 13.73 -13.51 13.63
N MET A 238 13.03 -13.15 12.56
CA MET A 238 13.64 -12.56 11.36
C MET A 238 14.07 -11.11 11.63
N GLY A 239 15.26 -10.75 11.13
CA GLY A 239 15.90 -9.45 11.39
C GLY A 239 15.65 -8.42 10.30
N GLY A 240 15.30 -8.87 9.10
CA GLY A 240 14.97 -8.00 7.99
C GLY A 240 14.31 -8.75 6.84
N ALA A 241 13.90 -8.01 5.83
CA ALA A 241 13.42 -8.52 4.56
C ALA A 241 14.06 -7.77 3.39
N TYR A 242 14.02 -8.39 2.23
CA TYR A 242 14.45 -7.82 0.98
C TYR A 242 13.32 -7.88 -0.04
N LEU A 243 13.26 -6.88 -0.90
CA LEU A 243 12.52 -6.95 -2.16
C LEU A 243 13.36 -6.34 -3.29
N TYR A 244 13.05 -6.67 -4.52
CA TYR A 244 13.55 -5.95 -5.68
C TYR A 244 12.46 -5.06 -6.26
N ILE A 245 12.81 -3.81 -6.52
CA ILE A 245 11.94 -2.84 -7.16
C ILE A 245 12.64 -2.25 -8.38
N ARG A 246 11.88 -2.02 -9.44
CA ARG A 246 12.31 -1.26 -10.61
C ARG A 246 11.20 -0.31 -11.02
N THR A 247 11.55 0.93 -11.32
CA THR A 247 10.62 1.90 -11.88
C THR A 247 10.98 2.22 -13.32
N THR A 248 10.02 2.69 -14.11
CA THR A 248 10.25 3.03 -15.52
C THR A 248 10.58 4.49 -15.72
N LEU A 249 9.98 5.38 -14.93
CA LEU A 249 9.98 6.82 -15.23
C LEU A 249 10.38 7.68 -14.02
N ARG A 250 10.28 7.16 -12.78
CA ARG A 250 10.45 7.99 -11.59
C ARG A 250 11.39 7.40 -10.55
N THR A 251 12.18 8.27 -9.96
CA THR A 251 12.92 8.02 -8.72
C THR A 251 12.10 8.47 -7.51
N GLY A 252 12.62 8.26 -6.30
CA GLY A 252 11.99 8.73 -5.06
C GLY A 252 11.11 7.69 -4.38
N SER A 253 10.32 8.17 -3.41
CA SER A 253 9.39 7.37 -2.61
C SER A 253 8.00 7.38 -3.24
N ASN A 254 7.76 6.44 -4.18
CA ASN A 254 6.52 6.41 -4.97
C ASN A 254 5.49 5.42 -4.43
N ILE A 255 5.95 4.34 -3.79
CA ILE A 255 5.10 3.30 -3.23
C ILE A 255 5.51 2.98 -1.80
N LYS A 256 4.58 2.38 -1.07
CA LYS A 256 4.80 1.76 0.22
C LYS A 256 4.51 0.26 0.13
N ILE A 257 5.35 -0.57 0.73
CA ILE A 257 5.12 -2.02 0.86
C ILE A 257 4.84 -2.32 2.33
N GLY A 258 3.77 -3.05 2.59
CA GLY A 258 3.33 -3.47 3.90
C GLY A 258 3.19 -4.99 4.01
N ILE A 259 3.43 -5.50 5.21
CA ILE A 259 3.06 -6.85 5.64
C ILE A 259 2.06 -6.70 6.77
N HIS A 260 0.91 -7.36 6.67
CA HIS A 260 -0.11 -7.36 7.71
C HIS A 260 -0.07 -8.70 8.44
N ASP A 261 -0.02 -8.62 9.76
CA ASP A 261 -0.17 -9.74 10.66
C ASP A 261 -1.65 -9.94 11.01
N SER A 262 -2.11 -11.19 11.07
CA SER A 262 -3.50 -11.52 11.39
C SER A 262 -3.98 -11.01 12.76
N GLY A 263 -3.06 -10.66 13.67
CA GLY A 263 -3.32 -9.94 14.92
C GLY A 263 -3.72 -8.46 14.74
N GLY A 264 -3.66 -7.93 13.51
CA GLY A 264 -4.15 -6.61 13.11
C GLY A 264 -3.07 -5.53 12.94
N VAL A 265 -1.78 -5.90 13.01
CA VAL A 265 -0.67 -4.95 12.88
C VAL A 265 -0.10 -4.99 11.47
N THR A 266 0.03 -3.82 10.84
CA THR A 266 0.73 -3.67 9.57
C THR A 266 2.09 -3.02 9.80
N THR A 267 3.16 -3.71 9.40
CA THR A 267 4.49 -3.12 9.29
C THR A 267 4.71 -2.67 7.85
N GLU A 268 5.31 -1.49 7.64
CA GLU A 268 5.50 -0.93 6.31
C GLU A 268 6.88 -0.32 6.07
N ILE A 269 7.29 -0.25 4.80
CA ILE A 269 8.41 0.56 4.31
C ILE A 269 7.98 1.40 3.11
N THR A 270 8.63 2.56 2.95
CA THR A 270 8.51 3.40 1.76
C THR A 270 9.88 3.49 1.09
N PRO A 271 10.19 2.59 0.12
CA PRO A 271 11.50 2.58 -0.51
C PRO A 271 11.76 3.87 -1.28
N ASN A 272 12.97 4.41 -1.14
CA ASN A 272 13.45 5.46 -2.03
C ASN A 272 14.17 4.83 -3.23
N VAL A 273 13.57 4.93 -4.41
CA VAL A 273 14.14 4.42 -5.66
C VAL A 273 15.20 5.41 -6.17
N ALA A 274 16.45 4.97 -6.29
CA ALA A 274 17.59 5.83 -6.61
C ALA A 274 17.75 6.09 -8.11
N ALA A 275 17.33 5.16 -8.96
CA ALA A 275 17.45 5.27 -10.42
C ALA A 275 16.29 4.55 -11.13
N THR A 276 15.92 5.04 -12.30
CA THR A 276 14.91 4.44 -13.18
C THR A 276 15.54 3.41 -14.11
N GLY A 277 14.76 2.41 -14.54
CA GLY A 277 15.18 1.44 -15.56
C GLY A 277 16.16 0.37 -15.08
N ALA A 278 16.47 0.33 -13.78
CA ALA A 278 17.33 -0.68 -13.16
C ALA A 278 16.66 -1.29 -11.93
N TRP A 279 16.96 -2.56 -11.66
CA TRP A 279 16.54 -3.20 -10.42
C TRP A 279 17.35 -2.67 -9.24
N GLN A 280 16.63 -2.30 -8.18
CA GLN A 280 17.18 -1.92 -6.90
C GLN A 280 16.76 -2.95 -5.86
N LYS A 281 17.73 -3.54 -5.16
CA LYS A 281 17.46 -4.32 -3.96
C LYS A 281 17.17 -3.36 -2.79
N VAL A 282 16.03 -3.52 -2.16
CA VAL A 282 15.61 -2.70 -1.01
C VAL A 282 15.75 -3.52 0.26
N GLU A 283 16.39 -2.93 1.27
CA GLU A 283 16.51 -3.52 2.60
C GLU A 283 15.40 -3.00 3.52
N TRP A 284 14.70 -3.93 4.17
CA TRP A 284 13.69 -3.66 5.18
C TRP A 284 14.19 -4.18 6.52
N VAL A 285 14.41 -3.30 7.49
CA VAL A 285 14.78 -3.70 8.85
C VAL A 285 13.54 -4.11 9.65
N LEU A 286 13.53 -5.33 10.19
CA LEU A 286 12.42 -5.89 10.98
C LEU A 286 12.79 -6.12 12.45
N THR A 287 14.02 -5.78 12.86
CA THR A 287 14.47 -5.95 14.26
C THR A 287 13.69 -5.10 15.27
N GLY A 288 13.02 -4.04 14.82
CA GLY A 288 12.14 -3.20 15.65
C GLY A 288 10.69 -3.65 15.71
N VAL A 289 10.30 -4.68 14.95
CA VAL A 289 8.95 -5.24 14.91
C VAL A 289 8.90 -6.40 15.90
N ALA A 290 7.93 -6.41 16.81
CA ALA A 290 7.77 -7.49 17.78
C ALA A 290 7.45 -8.80 17.05
N ASP A 291 7.87 -9.94 17.61
CA ASP A 291 7.58 -11.25 16.99
C ASP A 291 6.06 -11.50 16.89
N ALA A 292 5.27 -11.09 17.89
CA ALA A 292 3.81 -11.18 17.86
C ALA A 292 3.12 -10.27 16.81
N ASP A 293 3.86 -9.37 16.15
CA ASP A 293 3.37 -8.51 15.07
C ASP A 293 3.88 -8.98 13.69
N LYS A 294 4.53 -10.17 13.65
CA LYS A 294 5.07 -10.78 12.43
C LYS A 294 5.10 -12.31 12.49
N ASP A 295 4.32 -12.93 13.36
CA ASP A 295 4.27 -14.39 13.54
C ASP A 295 3.17 -15.06 12.70
N ALA A 296 2.26 -14.28 12.12
CA ALA A 296 1.16 -14.75 11.31
C ALA A 296 0.82 -13.77 10.18
N ILE A 297 1.79 -13.49 9.30
CA ILE A 297 1.60 -12.61 8.14
C ILE A 297 0.58 -13.22 7.18
N ASP A 298 -0.56 -12.54 7.01
CA ASP A 298 -1.68 -12.99 6.18
C ASP A 298 -1.91 -12.07 4.97
N GLN A 299 -1.24 -10.92 4.87
CA GLN A 299 -1.31 -10.07 3.68
C GLN A 299 0.01 -9.38 3.31
N ILE A 300 0.17 -9.14 2.00
CA ILE A 300 1.15 -8.20 1.44
C ILE A 300 0.38 -7.06 0.79
N ILE A 301 0.74 -5.82 1.13
CA ILE A 301 0.02 -4.62 0.73
C ILE A 301 0.97 -3.71 -0.03
N ILE A 302 0.60 -3.30 -1.24
CA ILE A 302 1.33 -2.29 -2.01
C ILE A 302 0.44 -1.05 -2.08
N THR A 303 0.89 0.06 -1.52
CA THR A 303 0.15 1.33 -1.52
C THR A 303 0.85 2.35 -2.42
N ILE A 304 0.09 3.02 -3.28
CA ILE A 304 0.61 4.15 -4.06
C ILE A 304 0.61 5.39 -3.17
N VAL A 305 1.79 5.95 -2.90
CA VAL A 305 1.93 7.17 -2.07
C VAL A 305 2.25 8.41 -2.89
N ASN A 306 2.64 8.24 -4.15
CA ASN A 306 2.78 9.34 -5.09
C ASN A 306 2.26 8.93 -6.49
N ALA A 307 1.23 9.64 -6.96
CA ALA A 307 0.66 9.49 -8.30
C ALA A 307 0.67 10.82 -9.09
N ASP A 308 1.69 11.66 -8.93
CA ASP A 308 1.85 12.93 -9.67
C ASP A 308 2.02 12.71 -11.20
N ALA A 309 2.40 11.50 -11.61
CA ALA A 309 2.42 11.05 -13.00
C ALA A 309 2.14 9.55 -13.04
N SER A 310 1.50 9.10 -14.14
CA SER A 310 1.27 7.66 -14.37
C SER A 310 2.59 6.92 -14.54
N GLU A 311 2.70 5.74 -13.95
CA GLU A 311 3.92 4.94 -13.96
C GLU A 311 3.62 3.45 -13.92
N ILE A 312 4.51 2.66 -14.52
CA ILE A 312 4.63 1.23 -14.26
C ILE A 312 5.86 0.99 -13.38
N PHE A 313 5.67 0.32 -12.25
CA PHE A 313 6.74 -0.21 -11.41
C PHE A 313 6.67 -1.73 -11.39
N PHE A 314 7.82 -2.35 -11.19
CA PHE A 314 8.00 -3.79 -11.14
C PHE A 314 8.47 -4.20 -9.76
N LEU A 315 7.91 -5.27 -9.24
CA LEU A 315 8.30 -5.90 -7.99
C LEU A 315 8.66 -7.36 -8.25
N ASP A 316 9.70 -7.81 -7.55
CA ASP A 316 10.18 -9.18 -7.68
C ASP A 316 10.79 -9.64 -6.35
N ASN A 317 10.57 -10.92 -6.03
CA ASN A 317 11.21 -11.67 -4.96
C ASN A 317 11.26 -10.97 -3.60
N ILE A 318 10.17 -11.08 -2.83
CA ILE A 318 10.07 -10.59 -1.44
C ILE A 318 10.37 -11.74 -0.47
N TYR A 319 11.44 -11.61 0.30
CA TYR A 319 11.85 -12.64 1.26
C TYR A 319 12.46 -12.05 2.54
N ALA A 320 12.22 -12.70 3.67
CA ALA A 320 12.80 -12.37 4.96
C ALA A 320 14.13 -13.10 5.17
N ILE A 321 14.99 -12.49 5.98
CA ILE A 321 16.30 -13.01 6.38
C ILE A 321 16.45 -13.03 7.89
N ALA A 322 17.13 -14.07 8.38
CA ALA A 322 17.58 -14.12 9.77
C ALA A 322 18.48 -12.93 10.10
N PRO A 323 18.49 -12.44 11.35
CA PRO A 323 19.37 -11.37 11.78
C PRO A 323 20.83 -11.75 11.55
N VAL A 324 21.63 -10.78 11.09
CA VAL A 324 23.07 -10.95 11.00
C VAL A 324 23.64 -10.87 12.41
N ASN A 325 23.88 -12.03 13.02
CA ASN A 325 24.61 -12.10 14.28
C ASN A 325 26.07 -11.80 13.99
N VAL A 326 26.51 -10.57 14.28
CA VAL A 326 27.94 -10.28 14.37
C VAL A 326 28.41 -10.88 15.69
N THR A 327 28.82 -12.15 15.66
CA THR A 327 29.55 -12.75 16.76
C THR A 327 30.91 -12.06 16.81
N VAL A 328 31.06 -11.09 17.71
CA VAL A 328 32.40 -10.65 18.10
C VAL A 328 32.98 -11.85 18.84
N GLU A 329 33.90 -12.58 18.20
CA GLU A 329 34.65 -13.61 18.91
C GLU A 329 35.30 -12.95 20.15
N PRO A 330 35.15 -13.53 21.36
CA PRO A 330 35.94 -13.07 22.49
C PRO A 330 37.41 -13.23 22.10
N ASP A 331 38.17 -12.14 22.20
CA ASP A 331 39.60 -12.11 21.93
C ASP A 331 40.28 -13.34 22.60
N PRO A 332 40.96 -14.23 21.85
CA PRO A 332 41.50 -15.49 22.37
C PRO A 332 42.57 -15.33 23.45
N LEU A 333 42.89 -14.11 23.90
CA LEU A 333 43.94 -13.80 24.86
C LEU A 333 43.47 -13.52 26.30
N SER A 334 42.21 -13.73 26.66
CA SER A 334 41.77 -13.65 28.06
C SER A 334 42.10 -14.91 28.89
N VAL A 335 43.41 -15.22 29.00
CA VAL A 335 43.90 -16.20 29.97
C VAL A 335 43.87 -15.55 31.36
N SER A 336 43.07 -16.07 32.27
CA SER A 336 43.07 -15.64 33.67
C SER A 336 44.43 -15.93 34.31
N SER A 337 45.21 -14.90 34.63
CA SER A 337 46.48 -15.02 35.33
C SER A 337 46.24 -15.29 36.83
N SER A 338 46.11 -16.56 37.20
CA SER A 338 46.27 -17.03 38.59
C SER A 338 47.67 -17.60 38.79
N LEU A 339 48.70 -16.78 38.51
CA LEU A 339 50.06 -17.12 38.92
C LEU A 339 50.37 -16.42 40.25
N PRO A 340 50.92 -17.15 41.25
CA PRO A 340 51.30 -16.55 42.53
C PRO A 340 52.47 -15.58 42.35
N ALA A 341 52.39 -14.43 43.03
CA ALA A 341 53.39 -13.37 42.95
C ALA A 341 54.80 -13.89 43.35
N PRO A 342 55.86 -13.59 42.58
CA PRO A 342 57.22 -13.94 42.96
C PRO A 342 57.74 -12.97 44.04
N SER A 343 58.34 -13.53 45.08
CA SER A 343 59.12 -12.78 46.09
C SER A 343 60.46 -12.36 45.50
N ILE A 344 60.79 -11.07 45.58
CA ILE A 344 62.08 -10.54 45.13
C ILE A 344 62.92 -10.25 46.39
N THR A 345 64.09 -10.88 46.49
CA THR A 345 65.13 -10.56 47.47
C THR A 345 66.18 -9.69 46.80
N GLU A 346 66.55 -8.59 47.45
CA GLU A 346 67.48 -7.59 46.94
C GLU A 346 68.91 -8.13 46.85
N GLY A 347 69.56 -7.91 45.70
CA GLY A 347 70.99 -8.12 45.51
C GLY A 347 71.34 -9.24 44.54
N GLN A 348 71.48 -8.90 43.25
CA GLN A 348 72.51 -9.34 42.30
C GLN A 348 72.18 -8.72 40.92
N GLY A 349 73.17 -8.14 40.25
CA GLY A 349 72.98 -7.32 39.05
C GLY A 349 72.42 -8.10 37.86
N VAL A 350 71.44 -7.51 37.18
CA VAL A 350 70.85 -8.04 35.94
C VAL A 350 70.94 -6.96 34.86
N THR A 351 71.54 -7.35 33.73
CA THR A 351 71.72 -6.56 32.52
C THR A 351 70.37 -6.26 31.85
N ILE A 352 70.11 -5.01 31.51
CA ILE A 352 68.89 -4.60 30.81
C ILE A 352 69.07 -4.86 29.30
N SER A 353 68.32 -5.82 28.76
CA SER A 353 68.07 -5.94 27.32
C SER A 353 66.81 -5.15 26.98
N ALA A 354 66.92 -4.23 26.03
CA ALA A 354 65.79 -3.48 25.51
C ALA A 354 64.96 -4.38 24.61
N ASP A 355 63.69 -4.61 24.97
CA ASP A 355 62.62 -4.75 23.99
C ASP A 355 61.24 -4.46 24.64
N PRO A 356 60.27 -3.91 23.89
CA PRO A 356 59.12 -3.24 24.44
C PRO A 356 57.87 -4.12 24.37
N PHE A 357 57.23 -4.44 25.50
CA PHE A 357 55.81 -4.82 25.47
C PHE A 357 55.11 -4.43 26.77
N SER A 358 53.91 -3.87 26.60
CA SER A 358 53.15 -3.09 27.56
C SER A 358 52.18 -3.94 28.41
N ILE A 359 52.18 -3.58 29.70
CA ILE A 359 51.06 -3.39 30.64
C ILE A 359 50.00 -4.50 30.77
N SER A 360 49.91 -5.08 31.97
CA SER A 360 48.63 -5.35 32.62
C SER A 360 48.55 -4.52 33.91
N ALA A 361 47.57 -3.62 33.98
CA ALA A 361 47.21 -2.96 35.23
C ALA A 361 45.68 -2.95 35.35
N SER A 362 45.20 -3.70 36.32
CA SER A 362 43.86 -3.61 36.90
C SER A 362 43.53 -2.16 37.23
N ILE A 363 42.35 -1.71 36.84
CA ILE A 363 41.78 -0.39 37.15
C ILE A 363 41.29 -0.41 38.62
N PRO A 364 41.79 0.45 39.51
CA PRO A 364 41.03 0.89 40.66
C PRO A 364 40.41 2.27 40.41
N GLN A 365 39.32 2.52 41.11
CA GLN A 365 38.43 3.68 41.01
C GLN A 365 39.14 5.04 40.86
N VAL A 366 38.61 5.87 39.96
CA VAL A 366 39.05 7.25 39.76
C VAL A 366 38.20 8.19 40.61
N GLU A 367 38.83 8.85 41.58
CA GLU A 367 38.33 10.09 42.17
C GLU A 367 38.45 11.23 41.14
N VAL A 368 37.38 12.03 41.04
CA VAL A 368 37.28 13.15 40.09
C VAL A 368 38.07 14.34 40.63
N ALA A 369 39.26 14.58 40.08
CA ALA A 369 39.98 15.84 40.27
C ALA A 369 39.60 16.84 39.17
N THR A 370 38.96 17.94 39.56
CA THR A 370 38.58 19.06 38.69
C THR A 370 39.80 19.92 38.34
N GLY A 371 40.12 20.04 37.04
CA GLY A 371 41.08 21.02 36.53
C GLY A 371 41.11 21.02 35.00
N ILE A 372 40.48 22.02 34.37
CA ILE A 372 40.42 22.15 32.90
C ILE A 372 41.65 22.93 32.43
N ALA A 373 42.51 22.31 31.61
CA ALA A 373 43.60 22.98 30.89
C ALA A 373 43.36 22.90 29.36
N SER A 374 43.71 23.96 28.64
CA SER A 374 43.41 24.11 27.21
C SER A 374 44.33 23.29 26.29
N PHE A 375 43.84 23.01 25.07
CA PHE A 375 44.44 22.14 24.06
C PHE A 375 45.85 22.58 23.58
N ALA A 376 46.19 23.87 23.72
CA ALA A 376 47.49 24.41 23.31
C ALA A 376 48.67 23.74 24.03
N THR A 377 48.43 23.22 25.24
CA THR A 377 49.43 22.52 26.05
C THR A 377 49.73 21.10 25.57
N LEU A 378 48.86 20.51 24.74
CA LEU A 378 49.01 19.12 24.26
C LEU A 378 50.01 18.98 23.11
N ALA A 379 50.12 20.03 22.28
CA ALA A 379 50.98 20.04 21.09
C ALA A 379 52.48 20.11 21.42
N SER A 380 52.84 20.64 22.60
CA SER A 380 54.23 20.78 23.04
C SER A 380 54.80 19.53 23.74
N ILE A 381 53.99 18.48 23.95
CA ILE A 381 54.44 17.24 24.63
C ILE A 381 55.20 16.35 23.62
N PRO A 382 56.37 15.78 23.96
CA PRO A 382 57.11 14.85 23.10
C PRO A 382 56.31 13.57 22.77
N ASN A 383 56.42 13.07 21.54
CA ASN A 383 55.64 11.92 21.07
C ASN A 383 55.91 10.61 21.84
N SER A 384 57.08 10.49 22.47
CA SER A 384 57.44 9.35 23.32
C SER A 384 56.68 9.29 24.65
N GLN A 385 55.85 10.28 24.96
CA GLN A 385 55.04 10.35 26.18
C GLN A 385 53.53 10.42 25.90
N LYS A 386 53.10 10.04 24.69
CA LYS A 386 51.71 10.13 24.26
C LYS A 386 51.10 8.74 24.07
N ASP A 387 50.36 8.28 25.07
CA ASP A 387 49.36 7.22 24.90
C ASP A 387 47.99 7.87 24.70
N PHE A 388 47.33 7.59 23.58
CA PHE A 388 46.02 8.14 23.24
C PHE A 388 44.96 7.05 23.23
N MET A 389 43.83 7.33 23.89
CA MET A 389 42.60 6.58 23.69
C MET A 389 41.46 7.58 23.49
N CYS A 390 40.73 7.43 22.39
CA CYS A 390 39.58 8.26 22.03
C CYS A 390 38.33 7.39 22.10
N VAL A 391 37.36 7.79 22.93
CA VAL A 391 36.07 7.09 23.03
C VAL A 391 35.00 7.94 22.38
N ILE A 392 34.35 7.37 21.35
CA ILE A 392 33.24 7.99 20.63
C ILE A 392 31.95 7.43 21.20
N THR A 393 31.12 8.30 21.77
CA THR A 393 29.80 7.92 22.27
C THR A 393 28.69 8.32 21.28
N PRO A 394 27.54 7.62 21.27
CA PRO A 394 26.43 7.89 20.33
C PRO A 394 25.88 9.33 20.37
N LYS A 395 26.19 10.10 21.43
CA LYS A 395 25.75 11.50 21.61
C LYS A 395 26.75 12.55 21.10
N LYS A 396 27.68 12.19 20.21
CA LYS A 396 28.67 13.09 19.56
C LYS A 396 29.57 13.88 20.53
N ARG A 397 29.85 13.34 21.72
CA ARG A 397 30.82 13.90 22.67
C ARG A 397 32.11 13.10 22.60
N TYR A 398 33.22 13.79 22.36
CA TYR A 398 34.56 13.21 22.33
C TYR A 398 35.24 13.46 23.66
N THR A 399 35.74 12.40 24.27
CA THR A 399 36.61 12.50 25.44
C THR A 399 37.94 11.87 25.09
N ALA A 400 39.01 12.66 25.17
CA ALA A 400 40.36 12.18 24.98
C ALA A 400 41.08 12.13 26.32
N TRP A 401 41.88 11.08 26.50
CA TRP A 401 42.77 10.93 27.64
C TRP A 401 44.21 10.99 27.17
N THR A 402 45.03 11.72 27.94
CA THR A 402 46.48 11.62 27.84
C THR A 402 47.04 11.30 29.22
N LYS A 403 48.06 10.45 29.25
CA LYS A 403 48.85 10.19 30.44
C LYS A 403 50.21 10.85 30.26
N THR A 404 50.53 11.82 31.10
CA THR A 404 51.83 12.51 31.05
C THR A 404 52.45 12.47 32.42
N GLY A 405 53.66 11.90 32.54
CA GLY A 405 54.40 11.86 33.82
C GLY A 405 53.66 11.16 34.97
N GLY A 406 52.76 10.22 34.70
CA GLY A 406 52.00 9.50 35.72
C GLY A 406 50.66 10.12 36.12
N GLN A 407 50.28 11.27 35.59
CA GLN A 407 48.95 11.87 35.78
C GLN A 407 48.04 11.64 34.56
N THR A 408 46.77 11.36 34.82
CA THR A 408 45.73 11.20 33.78
C THR A 408 44.94 12.49 33.64
N ASN A 409 44.98 13.10 32.46
CA ASN A 409 44.20 14.29 32.15
C ASN A 409 43.04 13.93 31.22
N VAL A 410 41.86 14.51 31.49
CA VAL A 410 40.63 14.28 30.72
C VAL A 410 40.25 15.55 29.97
N TYR A 411 40.07 15.45 28.66
CA TYR A 411 39.69 16.58 27.81
C TYR A 411 38.36 16.31 27.11
N GLN A 412 37.42 17.25 27.22
CA GLN A 412 36.21 17.26 26.37
C GLN A 412 36.49 18.04 25.09
N MET A 413 36.14 17.44 23.95
CA MET A 413 36.40 18.00 22.63
C MET A 413 35.10 18.22 21.87
N SER A 414 35.02 19.34 21.14
CA SER A 414 33.95 19.60 20.17
C SER A 414 34.38 19.20 18.76
N TRP A 415 33.41 18.92 17.89
CA TRP A 415 33.62 18.47 16.50
C TRP A 415 34.53 19.40 15.68
N ALA A 416 34.49 20.70 15.95
CA ALA A 416 35.24 21.71 15.19
C ALA A 416 36.77 21.59 15.34
N ASN A 417 37.26 20.94 16.40
CA ASN A 417 38.68 20.86 16.70
C ASN A 417 39.36 19.56 16.21
N LEU A 418 38.59 18.59 15.69
CA LEU A 418 39.12 17.31 15.25
C LEU A 418 39.74 17.37 13.83
N PHE A 419 39.40 18.38 13.03
CA PHE A 419 39.76 18.46 11.60
C PHE A 419 40.77 19.56 11.24
N LEU A 420 41.34 20.27 12.24
CA LEU A 420 42.40 21.27 12.00
C LEU A 420 43.82 20.70 12.10
N ALA A 421 43.98 19.38 12.21
CA ALA A 421 45.26 18.69 12.20
C ALA A 421 45.32 17.69 11.04
N SER A 422 45.38 18.22 9.82
CA SER A 422 45.96 17.53 8.65
C SER A 422 47.21 18.27 8.24
#